data_AF-A0A7J4G5I0-F1
#
_entry.id   AF-A0A7J4G5I0-F1
#
_cell.length_a   1.000
_cell.length_b   1.000
_cell.length_c   1.000
_cell.angle_alpha   90.00
_cell.angle_beta   90.00
_cell.angle_gamma   90.00
#
_symmetry.space_group_name_H-M   'P 1'
#
loop_
_entity.id
_entity.type
_entity.pdbx_description
1 polymer ?
#
loop_
_entity_poly.entity_id
_entity_poly.type
_entity_poly.pdbx_seq_one_letter_code
_entity_poly.pdbx_strand_id
1 'polypeptide(L)'
;MNDYLLPLAVITPAIQIWIGLSVLISGISMGRMGPSFSRSKFSFPLILLGFLLMVVHSSPVPSPESIFVTTLRNTAIWTFISSLGITLVLIGAPTYYRVRPMQLISGWILVGIAWMLYLDYSAPLTWLEFFVPLAVVPGILLPIVIFAYAVQFAERSMSILEEAPELNQKERDFVTSIISRNLRRSEAATSGEQINDRPGEMLSKSSSRIDRNSGGESNES
;
A
#
# COMPACT_ATOMS: atom_id res chain seq x y z
N MET A 1 -51.22 18.26 6.94
CA MET A 1 -50.90 18.00 5.53
C MET A 1 -49.52 17.36 5.52
N ASN A 2 -49.49 16.03 5.52
CA ASN A 2 -48.35 15.08 5.55
C ASN A 2 -46.97 15.52 6.06
N ASP A 3 -46.74 15.36 7.37
CA ASP A 3 -45.43 15.44 8.04
C ASP A 3 -44.63 14.10 8.02
N TYR A 4 -45.11 13.09 7.29
CA TYR A 4 -44.53 11.73 7.29
C TYR A 4 -43.62 11.41 6.09
N LEU A 5 -43.35 12.38 5.21
CA LEU A 5 -42.55 12.16 3.98
C LEU A 5 -41.11 12.70 4.05
N LEU A 6 -40.64 13.17 5.21
CA LEU A 6 -39.28 13.67 5.40
C LEU A 6 -38.19 12.71 5.95
N PRO A 7 -38.35 11.37 6.05
CA PRO A 7 -37.20 10.54 6.42
C PRO A 7 -36.33 10.12 5.22
N LEU A 8 -36.75 10.36 3.96
CA LEU A 8 -36.08 9.81 2.78
C LEU A 8 -35.13 10.77 2.03
N ALA A 9 -35.03 12.04 2.41
CA ALA A 9 -34.25 13.03 1.63
C ALA A 9 -33.04 13.64 2.36
N VAL A 10 -32.79 13.28 3.62
CA VAL A 10 -31.61 13.75 4.36
C VAL A 10 -30.94 12.53 4.95
N ILE A 11 -29.78 12.16 4.40
CA ILE A 11 -28.85 11.30 5.14
C ILE A 11 -28.62 12.01 6.47
N THR A 12 -29.07 11.43 7.57
CA THR A 12 -28.80 12.03 8.88
C THR A 12 -27.29 12.11 9.05
N PRO A 13 -26.73 13.21 9.60
CA PRO A 13 -25.28 13.38 9.72
C PRO A 13 -24.59 12.20 10.41
N ALA A 14 -25.27 11.53 11.34
CA ALA A 14 -24.79 10.30 11.96
C ALA A 14 -24.56 9.18 10.92
N ILE A 15 -25.55 8.88 10.07
CA ILE A 15 -25.43 7.88 9.01
C ILE A 15 -24.34 8.29 8.02
N GLN A 16 -24.21 9.58 7.70
CA GLN A 16 -23.17 10.10 6.82
C GLN A 16 -21.76 9.75 7.33
N ILE A 17 -21.51 9.90 8.63
CA ILE A 17 -20.21 9.59 9.26
C ILE A 17 -19.89 8.10 9.13
N TRP A 18 -20.87 7.23 9.43
CA TRP A 18 -20.67 5.77 9.33
C TRP A 18 -20.48 5.29 7.90
N ILE A 19 -21.20 5.88 6.94
CA ILE A 19 -20.97 5.67 5.51
C ILE A 19 -19.57 6.13 5.14
N GLY A 20 -19.16 7.34 5.56
CA GLY A 20 -17.82 7.88 5.31
C GLY A 20 -16.72 6.96 5.85
N LEU A 21 -16.88 6.44 7.07
CA LEU A 21 -15.96 5.48 7.68
C LEU A 21 -15.88 4.18 6.87
N SER A 22 -17.03 3.65 6.43
CA SER A 22 -17.09 2.42 5.63
C SER A 22 -16.40 2.61 4.27
N VAL A 23 -16.62 3.74 3.61
CA VAL A 23 -15.98 4.12 2.34
C VAL A 23 -14.47 4.27 2.54
N LEU A 24 -14.04 4.90 3.64
CA LEU A 24 -12.63 5.07 3.99
C LEU A 24 -11.93 3.72 4.20
N ILE A 25 -12.53 2.81 4.98
CA ILE A 25 -12.00 1.45 5.20
C ILE A 25 -11.92 0.66 3.89
N SER A 26 -12.94 0.75 3.04
CA SER A 26 -12.93 0.13 1.71
C SER A 26 -11.78 0.69 0.84
N GLY A 27 -11.55 1.99 0.89
CA GLY A 27 -10.47 2.65 0.15
C GLY A 27 -9.09 2.20 0.58
N ILE A 28 -8.84 2.12 1.89
CA ILE A 28 -7.60 1.57 2.45
C ILE A 28 -7.41 0.11 2.04
N SER A 29 -8.49 -0.69 2.08
CA SER A 29 -8.46 -2.10 1.70
C SER A 29 -8.09 -2.28 0.22
N MET A 30 -8.65 -1.44 -0.67
CA MET A 30 -8.27 -1.43 -2.08
C MET A 30 -6.83 -0.93 -2.31
N GLY A 31 -6.36 0.02 -1.50
CA GLY A 31 -4.99 0.55 -1.59
C GLY A 31 -3.91 -0.49 -1.27
N ARG A 32 -4.25 -1.49 -0.46
CA ARG A 32 -3.37 -2.63 -0.16
C ARG A 32 -3.34 -3.71 -1.25
N MET A 33 -4.18 -3.61 -2.28
CA MET A 33 -4.14 -4.56 -3.39
C MET A 33 -2.92 -4.29 -4.26
N GLY A 34 -2.19 -5.34 -4.61
CA GLY A 34 -0.93 -5.24 -5.36
C GLY A 34 -1.07 -4.51 -6.71
N PRO A 35 0.05 -4.04 -7.28
CA PRO A 35 0.08 -3.19 -8.48
C PRO A 35 -0.51 -3.85 -9.74
N SER A 36 -0.67 -5.18 -9.71
CA SER A 36 -1.34 -5.95 -10.77
C SER A 36 -2.85 -5.64 -10.87
N PHE A 37 -3.48 -5.13 -9.81
CA PHE A 37 -4.90 -4.80 -9.81
C PHE A 37 -5.11 -3.32 -10.16
N SER A 38 -5.75 -3.06 -11.31
CA SER A 38 -6.08 -1.71 -11.78
C SER A 38 -6.97 -0.91 -10.81
N ARG A 39 -7.79 -1.61 -10.00
CA ARG A 39 -8.66 -1.03 -8.97
C ARG A 39 -7.91 -0.37 -7.80
N SER A 40 -6.63 -0.68 -7.58
CA SER A 40 -5.83 0.00 -6.54
C SER A 40 -5.66 1.50 -6.81
N LYS A 41 -5.72 1.93 -8.08
CA LYS A 41 -5.70 3.34 -8.49
C LYS A 41 -6.89 4.14 -7.94
N PHE A 42 -8.00 3.47 -7.66
CA PHE A 42 -9.20 4.10 -7.10
C PHE A 42 -9.17 4.20 -5.58
N SER A 43 -8.13 3.68 -4.91
CA SER A 43 -8.01 3.75 -3.44
C SER A 43 -7.95 5.19 -2.93
N PHE A 44 -7.07 6.01 -3.49
CA PHE A 44 -6.89 7.40 -3.08
C PHE A 44 -8.17 8.25 -3.16
N PRO A 45 -8.90 8.31 -4.29
CA PRO A 45 -10.14 9.09 -4.35
C PRO A 45 -11.20 8.55 -3.38
N LEU A 46 -11.23 7.23 -3.12
CA LEU A 46 -12.17 6.63 -2.18
C LEU A 46 -11.84 7.00 -0.72
N ILE A 47 -10.56 6.99 -0.35
CA ILE A 47 -10.10 7.44 0.99
C ILE A 47 -10.45 8.92 1.19
N LEU A 48 -10.16 9.75 0.19
CA LEU A 48 -10.45 11.18 0.24
C LEU A 48 -11.95 11.45 0.37
N LEU A 49 -12.77 10.73 -0.40
CA LEU A 49 -14.23 10.82 -0.33
C LEU A 49 -14.75 10.39 1.05
N GLY A 50 -14.27 9.26 1.57
CA GLY A 50 -14.67 8.77 2.90
C GLY A 50 -14.32 9.77 4.00
N PHE A 51 -13.11 10.34 3.96
CA PHE A 51 -12.70 11.38 4.90
C PHE A 51 -13.56 12.65 4.78
N LEU A 52 -13.84 13.10 3.56
CA LEU A 52 -14.67 14.29 3.33
C LEU A 52 -16.09 14.09 3.88
N LEU A 53 -16.68 12.91 3.66
CA LEU A 53 -18.00 12.55 4.20
C LEU A 53 -18.02 12.54 5.73
N MET A 54 -16.91 12.19 6.39
CA MET A 54 -16.81 12.22 7.85
C MET A 54 -16.56 13.61 8.44
N VAL A 55 -16.06 14.56 7.65
CA VAL A 55 -15.69 15.89 8.15
C VAL A 55 -16.74 16.93 7.79
N VAL A 56 -17.29 16.91 6.58
CA VAL A 56 -18.17 17.97 6.04
C VAL A 56 -19.63 17.60 6.26
N HIS A 57 -20.36 18.40 7.04
CA HIS A 57 -21.77 18.18 7.33
C HIS A 57 -22.57 19.47 7.12
N SER A 58 -23.73 19.37 6.49
CA SER A 58 -24.62 20.51 6.23
C SER A 58 -25.53 20.86 7.41
N SER A 59 -25.69 19.94 8.37
CA SER A 59 -26.53 20.08 9.55
C SER A 59 -25.76 19.66 10.81
N PRO A 60 -26.17 20.12 12.00
CA PRO A 60 -25.48 19.77 13.24
C PRO A 60 -25.50 18.26 13.47
N VAL A 61 -24.34 17.72 13.83
CA VAL A 61 -24.17 16.29 14.11
C VAL A 61 -24.75 16.00 15.50
N PRO A 62 -25.61 14.98 15.66
CA PRO A 62 -26.11 14.58 16.97
C PRO A 62 -24.99 14.00 17.85
N SER A 63 -25.20 13.99 19.17
CA SER A 63 -24.36 13.24 20.10
C SER A 63 -24.69 11.73 20.03
N PRO A 64 -23.71 10.82 20.09
CA PRO A 64 -22.30 11.03 20.46
C PRO A 64 -21.34 11.38 19.31
N GLU A 65 -21.76 11.26 18.04
CA GLU A 65 -20.90 11.43 16.87
C GLU A 65 -20.29 12.83 16.76
N SER A 66 -20.96 13.84 17.33
CA SER A 66 -20.44 15.21 17.40
C SER A 66 -19.08 15.30 18.12
N ILE A 67 -18.85 14.50 19.17
CA ILE A 67 -17.57 14.46 19.90
C ILE A 67 -16.47 13.92 18.98
N PHE A 68 -16.79 12.88 18.21
CA PHE A 68 -15.86 12.29 17.26
C PHE A 68 -15.47 13.29 16.16
N VAL A 69 -16.46 13.93 15.53
CA VAL A 69 -16.21 14.89 14.43
C VAL A 69 -15.46 16.13 14.91
N THR A 70 -15.80 16.66 16.09
CA THR A 70 -15.10 17.81 16.67
C THR A 70 -13.65 17.47 17.01
N THR A 71 -13.42 16.31 17.63
CA THR A 71 -12.06 15.81 17.91
C THR A 71 -11.26 15.61 16.62
N LEU A 72 -11.85 15.00 15.59
CA LEU A 72 -11.22 14.80 14.29
C LEU A 72 -10.84 16.12 13.62
N ARG A 73 -11.74 17.11 13.61
CA ARG A 73 -11.49 18.44 13.05
C ARG A 73 -10.38 19.18 13.81
N ASN A 74 -10.42 19.14 15.14
CA ASN A 74 -9.44 19.82 15.98
C ASN A 74 -8.05 19.18 15.86
N THR A 75 -7.98 17.87 15.63
CA THR A 75 -6.69 17.15 15.48
C THR A 75 -6.15 17.16 14.05
N ALA A 76 -6.98 17.44 13.05
CA ALA A 76 -6.59 17.37 11.64
C ALA A 76 -5.41 18.28 11.28
N ILE A 77 -5.38 19.51 11.79
CA ILE A 77 -4.38 20.53 11.40
C ILE A 77 -2.98 20.09 11.82
N TRP A 78 -2.77 19.80 13.11
CA TRP A 78 -1.46 19.41 13.61
C TRP A 78 -1.04 18.03 13.10
N THR A 79 -1.98 17.10 12.90
CA THR A 79 -1.71 15.79 12.31
C THR A 79 -1.26 15.91 10.84
N PHE A 80 -1.86 16.80 10.07
CA PHE A 80 -1.47 17.04 8.68
C PHE A 80 -0.05 17.62 8.60
N ILE A 81 0.25 18.63 9.41
CA ILE A 81 1.60 19.23 9.48
C ILE A 81 2.64 18.19 9.93
N SER A 82 2.30 17.37 10.92
CA SER A 82 3.16 16.29 11.41
C SER A 82 3.44 15.25 10.32
N SER A 83 2.41 14.80 9.59
CA SER A 83 2.58 13.82 8.51
C SER A 83 3.45 14.35 7.35
N LEU A 84 3.30 15.62 6.98
CA LEU A 84 4.20 16.30 6.04
C LEU A 84 5.63 16.36 6.57
N GLY A 85 5.82 16.76 7.83
CA GLY A 85 7.13 16.82 8.47
C GLY A 85 7.83 15.46 8.49
N ILE A 86 7.13 14.40 8.92
CA ILE A 86 7.63 13.02 8.95
C ILE A 86 8.00 12.54 7.55
N THR A 87 7.17 12.82 6.54
CA THR A 87 7.45 12.46 5.15
C THR A 87 8.74 13.14 4.66
N LEU A 88 8.93 14.42 4.98
CA LEU A 88 10.15 15.15 4.64
C LEU A 88 11.38 14.60 5.36
N VAL A 89 11.25 14.24 6.64
CA VAL A 89 12.31 13.57 7.41
C VAL A 89 12.69 12.25 6.76
N LEU A 90 11.71 11.43 6.36
CA LEU A 90 11.94 10.14 5.70
C LEU A 90 12.63 10.30 4.35
N ILE A 91 12.24 11.31 3.55
CA ILE A 91 12.90 11.61 2.27
C ILE A 91 14.32 12.14 2.49
N GLY A 92 14.54 12.90 3.56
CA GLY A 92 15.84 13.47 3.92
C GLY A 92 16.81 12.47 4.57
N ALA A 93 16.28 11.37 5.13
CA ALA A 93 17.03 10.37 5.88
C ALA A 93 17.94 9.53 4.96
N PRO A 94 19.13 9.14 5.44
CA PRO A 94 20.08 8.37 4.64
C PRO A 94 19.63 6.91 4.52
N THR A 95 19.01 6.54 3.40
CA THR A 95 18.72 5.12 3.11
C THR A 95 19.93 4.39 2.50
N TYR A 96 20.78 5.12 1.76
CA TYR A 96 22.00 4.61 1.14
C TYR A 96 23.10 5.70 1.13
N TYR A 97 23.59 6.07 2.32
CA TYR A 97 24.76 6.95 2.54
C TYR A 97 24.68 8.42 2.08
N ARG A 98 23.68 8.85 1.29
CA ARG A 98 23.44 10.27 0.99
C ARG A 98 22.33 10.84 1.86
N VAL A 99 22.70 11.74 2.77
CA VAL A 99 21.75 12.61 3.47
C VAL A 99 21.36 13.79 2.59
N ARG A 100 20.08 14.20 2.68
CA ARG A 100 19.62 15.47 2.11
C ARG A 100 19.32 16.43 3.28
N PRO A 101 20.34 17.15 3.80
CA PRO A 101 20.22 17.87 5.08
C PRO A 101 19.14 18.95 5.04
N MET A 102 18.93 19.61 3.90
CA MET A 102 17.89 20.63 3.75
C MET A 102 16.47 20.08 3.97
N GLN A 103 16.20 18.88 3.45
CA GLN A 103 14.90 18.21 3.62
C GLN A 103 14.73 17.66 5.03
N LEU A 104 15.84 17.21 5.64
CA LEU A 104 15.84 16.72 7.02
C LEU A 104 15.55 17.84 8.03
N ILE A 105 16.24 18.98 7.91
CA ILE A 105 16.04 20.13 8.80
C ILE A 105 14.63 20.69 8.67
N SER A 106 14.14 20.89 7.45
CA SER A 106 12.77 21.37 7.22
C SER A 106 11.71 20.39 7.73
N GLY A 107 11.94 19.08 7.62
CA GLY A 107 11.07 18.07 8.20
C GLY A 107 10.97 18.17 9.73
N TRP A 108 12.10 18.32 10.41
CA TRP A 108 12.13 18.50 11.87
C TRP A 108 11.49 19.81 12.33
N ILE A 109 11.66 20.90 11.58
CA ILE A 109 10.97 22.17 11.86
C ILE A 109 9.45 21.98 11.79
N LEU A 110 8.94 21.31 10.75
CA LEU A 110 7.51 21.02 10.62
C LEU A 110 6.98 20.14 11.76
N VAL A 111 7.75 19.11 12.17
CA VAL A 111 7.41 18.29 13.33
C VAL A 111 7.35 19.15 14.60
N GLY A 112 8.31 20.05 14.81
CA GLY A 112 8.30 20.99 15.94
C GLY A 112 7.08 21.92 15.95
N ILE A 113 6.69 22.44 14.79
CA ILE A 113 5.47 23.26 14.64
C ILE A 113 4.22 22.42 14.97
N ALA A 114 4.14 21.18 14.49
CA ALA A 114 3.02 20.30 14.82
C ALA A 114 2.92 20.03 16.33
N TRP A 115 4.05 19.86 17.01
CA TRP A 115 4.10 19.72 18.46
C TRP A 115 3.63 20.96 19.20
N MET A 116 4.04 22.16 18.77
CA MET A 116 3.57 23.42 19.33
C MET A 116 2.04 23.54 19.23
N LEU A 117 1.46 23.21 18.06
CA LEU A 117 0.01 23.23 17.85
C LEU A 117 -0.72 22.19 18.70
N TYR A 118 -0.13 21.02 18.91
CA TYR A 118 -0.68 19.99 19.78
C TYR A 118 -0.70 20.43 21.26
N LEU A 119 0.36 21.09 21.72
CA LEU A 119 0.45 21.59 23.10
C LEU A 119 -0.53 22.73 23.36
N ASP A 120 -0.73 23.61 22.37
CA ASP A 120 -1.75 24.68 22.44
C ASP A 120 -3.16 24.09 22.52
N TYR A 121 -3.45 23.06 21.72
CA TYR A 121 -4.73 22.36 21.76
C TYR A 121 -4.97 21.59 23.07
N SER A 122 -3.95 20.87 23.55
CA SER A 122 -4.09 19.98 24.71
C SER A 122 -4.02 20.72 26.03
N ALA A 123 -3.38 21.91 26.05
CA ALA A 123 -3.19 22.80 27.18
C ALA A 123 -2.98 22.07 28.54
N PRO A 124 -2.05 21.10 28.65
CA PRO A 124 -1.89 20.33 29.87
C PRO A 124 -1.44 21.26 31.01
N LEU A 125 -2.22 21.30 32.08
CA LEU A 125 -1.94 22.11 33.27
C LEU A 125 -0.91 21.42 34.18
N THR A 126 -0.76 20.11 34.03
CA THR A 126 0.16 19.28 34.83
C THR A 126 0.92 18.26 33.97
N TRP A 127 2.10 17.84 34.45
CA TRP A 127 2.88 16.77 33.83
C TRP A 127 2.11 15.43 33.71
N LEU A 128 1.15 15.19 34.60
CA LEU A 128 0.35 13.96 34.57
C LEU A 128 -0.63 13.94 33.41
N GLU A 129 -1.27 15.08 33.10
CA GLU A 129 -2.18 15.25 31.95
C GLU A 129 -1.49 15.00 30.61
N PHE A 130 -0.19 15.27 30.52
CA PHE A 130 0.62 14.95 29.34
C PHE A 130 0.67 13.44 29.04
N PHE A 131 0.62 12.58 30.06
CA PHE A 131 0.67 11.12 29.90
C PHE A 131 -0.72 10.47 29.77
N VAL A 132 -1.81 11.19 30.07
CA VAL A 132 -3.18 10.66 29.93
C VAL A 132 -3.48 10.11 28.52
N PRO A 133 -3.06 10.76 27.41
CA PRO A 133 -3.23 10.21 26.06
C PRO A 133 -2.56 8.84 25.85
N LEU A 134 -1.55 8.48 26.66
CA LEU A 134 -0.89 7.18 26.58
C LEU A 134 -1.85 6.03 26.97
N ALA A 135 -2.92 6.32 27.71
CA ALA A 135 -3.97 5.34 28.01
C ALA A 135 -4.75 4.88 26.77
N VAL A 136 -4.63 5.59 25.64
CA VAL A 136 -5.20 5.18 24.34
C VAL A 136 -4.39 4.04 23.71
N VAL A 137 -3.11 3.90 24.04
CA VAL A 137 -2.20 2.90 23.43
C VAL A 137 -2.72 1.46 23.59
N PRO A 138 -3.15 0.99 24.78
CA PRO A 138 -3.78 -0.32 24.92
C PRO A 138 -5.00 -0.51 24.01
N GLY A 139 -5.83 0.53 23.86
CA GLY A 139 -7.01 0.50 22.98
C GLY A 139 -6.67 0.36 21.51
N ILE A 140 -5.50 0.86 21.07
CA ILE A 140 -4.98 0.69 19.70
C ILE A 140 -4.32 -0.68 19.53
N LEU A 141 -3.58 -1.16 20.53
CA LEU A 141 -2.89 -2.45 20.46
C LEU A 141 -3.85 -3.64 20.44
N LEU A 142 -4.94 -3.56 21.20
CA LEU A 142 -5.93 -4.64 21.30
C LEU A 142 -6.50 -5.09 19.94
N PRO A 143 -7.01 -4.22 19.04
CA PRO A 143 -7.50 -4.64 17.74
C PRO A 143 -6.38 -5.18 16.83
N ILE A 144 -5.13 -4.71 16.96
CA ILE A 144 -3.99 -5.26 16.21
C ILE A 144 -3.75 -6.72 16.64
N VAL A 145 -3.80 -7.00 17.94
CA VAL A 145 -3.67 -8.36 18.48
C VAL A 145 -4.82 -9.25 18.01
N ILE A 146 -6.06 -8.76 18.08
CA ILE A 146 -7.23 -9.50 17.57
C ILE A 146 -7.09 -9.79 16.08
N PHE A 147 -6.66 -8.80 15.29
CA PHE A 147 -6.45 -8.97 13.85
C PHE A 147 -5.36 -10.00 13.55
N ALA A 148 -4.21 -9.93 14.24
CA ALA A 148 -3.14 -10.91 14.09
C ALA A 148 -3.62 -12.33 14.44
N TYR A 149 -4.41 -12.47 15.51
CA TYR A 149 -5.02 -13.74 15.88
C TYR A 149 -6.01 -14.24 14.83
N ALA A 150 -6.85 -13.35 14.27
CA ALA A 150 -7.79 -13.70 13.21
C ALA A 150 -7.08 -14.16 11.93
N VAL A 151 -5.99 -13.49 11.53
CA VAL A 151 -5.14 -13.92 10.41
C VAL A 151 -4.56 -15.30 10.68
N GLN A 152 -3.96 -15.50 11.86
CA GLN A 152 -3.39 -16.80 12.23
C GLN A 152 -4.46 -17.92 12.25
N PHE A 153 -5.66 -17.61 12.74
CA PHE A 153 -6.79 -18.53 12.72
C PHE A 153 -7.23 -18.87 11.30
N ALA A 154 -7.31 -17.88 10.41
CA ALA A 154 -7.66 -18.07 9.01
C ALA A 154 -6.61 -18.90 8.27
N GLU A 155 -5.31 -18.63 8.48
CA GLU A 155 -4.20 -19.40 7.91
C GLU A 155 -4.22 -20.86 8.37
N ARG A 156 -4.46 -21.11 9.66
CA ARG A 156 -4.60 -22.48 10.20
C ARG A 156 -5.83 -23.22 9.65
N SER A 157 -6.86 -22.48 9.24
CA SER A 157 -8.10 -23.04 8.71
C SER A 157 -8.03 -23.33 7.20
N MET A 158 -7.09 -22.73 6.48
CA MET A 158 -6.84 -23.08 5.09
C MET A 158 -6.01 -24.36 5.02
N SER A 159 -6.49 -25.33 4.23
CA SER A 159 -5.70 -26.50 3.87
C SER A 159 -4.37 -26.05 3.26
N ILE A 160 -3.26 -26.63 3.72
CA ILE A 160 -1.93 -26.46 3.13
C ILE A 160 -2.08 -26.53 1.62
N LEU A 161 -1.79 -25.43 0.92
CA LEU A 161 -1.76 -25.43 -0.53
C LEU A 161 -0.72 -26.47 -0.93
N GLU A 162 -1.15 -27.49 -1.67
CA GLU A 162 -0.27 -28.52 -2.19
C GLU A 162 0.94 -27.82 -2.81
N GLU A 163 2.13 -28.19 -2.35
CA GLU A 163 3.37 -27.54 -2.71
C GLU A 163 3.42 -27.39 -4.23
N ALA A 164 3.69 -26.18 -4.73
CA ALA A 164 3.63 -25.91 -6.15
C ALA A 164 4.44 -26.99 -6.88
N PRO A 165 3.86 -27.67 -7.88
CA PRO A 165 4.52 -28.81 -8.52
C PRO A 165 5.90 -28.38 -9.01
N GLU A 166 6.89 -29.23 -8.82
CA GLU A 166 8.25 -28.95 -9.28
C GLU A 166 8.21 -28.52 -10.75
N LEU A 167 9.02 -27.50 -11.10
CA LEU A 167 9.04 -26.97 -12.47
C LEU A 167 9.21 -28.13 -13.45
N ASN A 168 8.26 -28.23 -14.38
CA ASN A 168 8.35 -29.18 -15.47
C ASN A 168 9.63 -28.90 -16.27
N GLN A 169 10.21 -29.92 -16.93
CA GLN A 169 11.45 -29.77 -17.68
C GLN A 169 11.39 -28.62 -18.70
N LYS A 170 10.22 -28.44 -19.33
CA LYS A 170 9.97 -27.31 -20.25
C LYS A 170 10.01 -25.94 -19.56
N GLU A 171 9.49 -25.85 -18.34
CA GLU A 171 9.53 -24.62 -17.55
C GLU A 171 10.93 -24.34 -17.02
N ARG A 172 11.68 -25.38 -16.61
CA ARG A 172 13.09 -25.26 -16.23
C ARG A 172 13.93 -24.75 -17.39
N ASP A 173 13.78 -25.32 -18.57
CA ASP A 173 14.53 -24.89 -19.75
C ASP A 173 14.15 -23.45 -20.15
N PHE A 174 12.87 -23.09 -20.04
CA PHE A 174 12.39 -21.74 -20.28
C PHE A 174 12.95 -20.73 -19.27
N VAL A 175 12.85 -21.00 -17.98
CA VAL A 175 13.38 -20.12 -16.91
C VAL A 175 14.90 -20.00 -17.02
N THR A 176 15.61 -21.10 -17.30
CA THR A 176 17.06 -21.09 -17.53
C THR A 176 17.43 -20.23 -18.73
N SER A 177 16.63 -20.26 -19.81
CA SER A 177 16.85 -19.40 -20.98
C SER A 177 16.65 -17.91 -20.66
N ILE A 178 15.66 -17.56 -19.83
CA ILE A 178 15.39 -16.18 -19.41
C ILE A 178 16.51 -15.67 -18.49
N ILE A 179 16.91 -16.48 -17.51
CA ILE A 179 17.96 -16.12 -16.53
C ILE A 179 19.30 -15.94 -17.23
N SER A 180 19.71 -16.89 -18.07
CA SER A 180 20.97 -16.81 -18.82
C SER A 180 21.00 -15.60 -19.76
N ARG A 181 19.88 -15.28 -20.42
CA ARG A 181 19.76 -14.08 -21.26
C ARG A 181 19.89 -12.79 -20.46
N ASN A 182 19.27 -12.71 -19.28
CA ASN A 182 19.33 -11.51 -18.43
C ASN A 182 20.72 -11.34 -17.80
N LEU A 183 21.38 -12.42 -17.39
CA LEU A 183 22.76 -12.40 -16.91
C LEU A 183 23.71 -11.88 -18.01
N ARG A 184 23.62 -12.44 -19.21
CA ARG A 184 24.44 -11.98 -20.35
C ARG A 184 24.17 -10.51 -20.70
N ARG A 185 22.91 -10.06 -20.62
CA ARG A 185 22.56 -8.64 -20.81
C ARG A 185 23.16 -7.76 -19.70
N SER A 186 23.19 -8.23 -18.46
CA SER A 186 23.79 -7.50 -17.34
C SER A 186 25.32 -7.42 -17.45
N GLU A 187 25.97 -8.50 -17.88
CA GLU A 187 27.42 -8.53 -18.13
C GLU A 187 27.81 -7.59 -19.27
N ALA A 188 27.07 -7.61 -20.38
CA ALA A 188 27.31 -6.71 -21.51
C ALA A 188 27.05 -5.24 -21.18
N ALA A 189 26.03 -4.94 -20.36
CA ALA A 189 25.79 -3.58 -19.86
C ALA A 189 26.90 -3.09 -18.92
N THR A 190 27.54 -4.00 -18.18
CA THR A 190 28.67 -3.70 -17.30
C THR A 190 30.00 -3.60 -18.06
N SER A 191 30.12 -4.32 -19.19
CA SER A 191 31.33 -4.37 -20.03
C SER A 191 31.31 -3.39 -21.21
N GLY A 192 30.22 -2.63 -21.40
CA GLY A 192 30.10 -1.59 -22.44
C GLY A 192 29.86 -2.11 -23.87
N GLU A 193 29.51 -3.38 -24.04
CA GLU A 193 29.38 -4.03 -25.35
C GLU A 193 27.90 -4.11 -25.79
N GLN A 194 27.57 -3.57 -26.97
CA GLN A 194 26.20 -3.62 -27.50
C GLN A 194 25.87 -5.00 -28.08
N ILE A 195 25.02 -5.77 -27.39
CA ILE A 195 24.45 -7.01 -27.94
C ILE A 195 23.28 -6.68 -28.88
N ASN A 196 23.50 -6.91 -30.18
CA ASN A 196 22.49 -6.81 -31.24
C ASN A 196 21.82 -8.17 -31.49
N ASP A 197 20.92 -8.59 -30.60
CA ASP A 197 20.13 -9.81 -30.81
C ASP A 197 18.84 -9.48 -31.59
N ARG A 198 18.84 -9.73 -32.91
CA ARG A 198 17.63 -9.70 -33.73
C ARG A 198 16.75 -10.92 -33.46
N PRO A 199 15.41 -10.80 -33.38
CA PRO A 199 14.53 -11.85 -32.86
C PRO A 199 14.32 -13.09 -33.77
N GLY A 200 15.00 -13.19 -34.92
CA GLY A 200 14.64 -14.13 -35.99
C GLY A 200 15.64 -15.24 -36.32
N GLU A 201 16.90 -15.17 -35.88
CA GLU A 201 17.94 -16.04 -36.46
C GLU A 201 18.09 -17.42 -35.80
N MET A 202 17.63 -17.61 -34.56
CA MET A 202 17.86 -18.88 -33.86
C MET A 202 16.85 -19.99 -34.19
N LEU A 203 15.63 -19.64 -34.62
CA LEU A 203 14.65 -20.66 -35.05
C LEU A 203 15.01 -21.33 -36.38
N SER A 204 15.78 -20.64 -37.24
CA SER A 204 16.27 -21.19 -38.52
C SER A 204 17.33 -22.29 -38.31
N LYS A 205 18.26 -22.10 -37.37
CA LYS A 205 19.36 -23.04 -37.12
C LYS A 205 18.94 -24.33 -36.42
N SER A 206 17.85 -24.30 -35.63
CA SER A 206 17.34 -25.52 -34.98
C SER A 206 16.61 -26.43 -35.96
N SER A 207 15.84 -25.86 -36.90
CA SER A 207 15.13 -26.65 -37.91
C SER A 207 16.10 -27.32 -38.91
N SER A 208 17.13 -26.61 -39.36
CA SER A 208 18.08 -27.14 -40.35
C SER A 208 19.00 -28.26 -39.83
N ARG A 209 18.99 -28.57 -38.54
CA ARG A 209 19.85 -29.60 -37.92
C ARG A 209 19.13 -30.93 -37.74
N ILE A 210 17.81 -30.95 -37.80
CA ILE A 210 17.00 -32.18 -37.63
C ILE A 210 16.94 -32.98 -38.95
N ASP A 211 16.96 -32.31 -40.11
CA ASP A 211 16.80 -32.99 -41.41
C ASP A 211 18.08 -33.65 -41.98
N ARG A 212 19.26 -33.43 -41.38
CA ARG A 212 20.52 -33.99 -41.91
C ARG A 212 20.88 -35.39 -41.40
N ASN A 213 20.12 -35.97 -40.46
CA ASN A 213 20.52 -37.20 -39.78
C ASN A 213 19.68 -38.45 -40.12
N SER A 214 18.98 -38.49 -41.26
CA SER A 214 18.23 -39.70 -41.69
C SER A 214 18.62 -40.27 -43.06
N GLY A 215 19.77 -39.89 -43.61
CA GLY A 215 20.23 -40.36 -44.92
C GLY A 215 21.44 -41.28 -44.87
N GLY A 216 21.22 -42.59 -44.88
CA GLY A 216 22.11 -43.55 -45.54
C GLY A 216 22.94 -44.47 -44.65
N GLU A 217 22.44 -45.69 -44.44
CA GLU A 217 23.29 -46.90 -44.46
C GLU A 217 22.55 -47.99 -45.23
N SER A 218 22.93 -48.14 -46.49
CA SER A 218 22.57 -49.22 -47.40
C SER A 218 23.87 -49.74 -48.02
N ASN A 219 24.32 -50.95 -47.65
CA ASN A 219 24.45 -52.10 -48.56
C ASN A 219 25.43 -53.18 -48.07
N GLU A 220 24.87 -54.40 -48.04
CA GLU A 220 25.38 -55.67 -48.61
C GLU A 220 26.79 -56.18 -48.29
N SER A 221 26.83 -57.33 -47.60
CA SER A 221 27.46 -58.59 -48.05
C SER A 221 26.92 -59.75 -47.22
#